data_AF-A0A815AY73-F1
#
_entry.id   AF-A0A815AY73-F1
#
_cell.length_a   1.000
_cell.length_b   1.000
_cell.length_c   1.000
_cell.angle_alpha   90.00
_cell.angle_beta   90.00
_cell.angle_gamma   90.00
#
_symmetry.space_group_name_H-M   'P 1'
#
loop_
_entity.id
_entity.type
_entity.pdbx_description
1 polymer ?
#
loop_
_entity_poly.entity_id
_entity_poly.type
_entity_poly.pdbx_seq_one_letter_code
_entity_poly.pdbx_strand_id
1 'polypeptide(L)'
;MPSATCVSCNGQRPAALVRPKTSEPYCKQCFFDAFEREIHETIVKEQLFKPGETIAVAASGGKDSTVLAHVLKLLNERHSYGLKLVLLSIDEGITGYRDDSLETVKRNQQQYELPLIILTYKELYGWSMDEIVKAVGRKNNCTFCGVFRRQALDRGAMKLSDLSSISDRCIARVLLEPRSLFIVKDDMYSYYMHGINEYQDDKINRTIISNFDRCSDEIKNREEQILTRKTRISLTIRRVEKTSKLQIGMLRK
;
A
#
# COMPACT_ATOMS: atom_id res chain seq x y z
N MET A 1 23.11 35.49 -24.24
CA MET A 1 21.63 35.36 -24.22
C MET A 1 21.16 35.79 -22.84
N PRO A 2 20.14 36.66 -22.71
CA PRO A 2 19.62 37.04 -21.40
C PRO A 2 19.11 35.79 -20.66
N SER A 3 19.44 35.67 -19.39
CA SER A 3 18.91 34.61 -18.53
C SER A 3 17.39 34.75 -18.47
N ALA A 4 16.67 33.68 -18.80
CA ALA A 4 15.22 33.67 -18.67
C ALA A 4 14.84 34.04 -17.22
N THR A 5 13.82 34.88 -17.05
CA THR A 5 13.36 35.33 -15.73
C THR A 5 12.15 34.51 -15.28
N CYS A 6 11.93 34.41 -13.97
CA CYS A 6 10.83 33.60 -13.44
C CYS A 6 9.47 34.29 -13.62
N VAL A 7 8.51 33.57 -14.22
CA VAL A 7 7.14 34.09 -14.43
C VAL A 7 6.37 34.25 -13.12
N SER A 8 6.47 33.28 -12.21
CA SER A 8 5.68 33.28 -10.97
C SER A 8 6.01 34.41 -10.00
N CYS A 9 7.22 34.96 -10.02
CA CYS A 9 7.58 36.13 -9.20
C CYS A 9 7.75 37.40 -10.03
N ASN A 10 7.08 37.49 -11.19
CA ASN A 10 7.12 38.65 -12.09
C ASN A 10 8.55 39.11 -12.43
N GLY A 11 9.46 38.16 -12.64
CA GLY A 11 10.83 38.42 -13.05
C GLY A 11 11.78 38.90 -11.95
N GLN A 12 11.37 38.90 -10.68
CA GLN A 12 12.25 39.28 -9.55
C GLN A 12 13.51 38.42 -9.43
N ARG A 13 13.48 37.17 -9.91
CA ARG A 13 14.57 36.21 -9.81
C ARG A 13 14.83 35.51 -11.14
N PRO A 14 16.09 35.12 -11.42
CA PRO A 14 16.42 34.35 -12.61
C PRO A 14 15.75 32.98 -12.56
N ALA A 15 15.32 32.50 -13.72
CA ALA A 15 14.79 31.16 -13.85
C ALA A 15 15.93 30.13 -13.70
N ALA A 16 15.64 29.07 -12.95
CA ALA A 16 16.54 27.95 -12.74
C ALA A 16 16.11 26.70 -13.53
N LEU A 17 14.82 26.61 -13.87
CA LEU A 17 14.23 25.50 -14.60
C LEU A 17 13.01 25.94 -15.41
N VAL A 18 12.60 25.12 -16.36
CA VAL A 18 11.34 25.27 -17.09
C VAL A 18 10.39 24.18 -16.62
N ARG A 19 9.16 24.54 -16.24
CA ARG A 19 8.18 23.57 -15.75
C ARG A 19 7.74 22.64 -16.90
N PRO A 20 7.85 21.31 -16.78
CA PRO A 20 7.41 20.39 -17.84
C PRO A 20 5.91 20.48 -18.15
N LYS A 21 5.09 20.85 -17.15
CA LYS A 21 3.63 20.90 -17.28
C LYS A 21 3.13 22.12 -18.05
N THR A 22 3.78 23.27 -17.90
CA THR A 22 3.32 24.56 -18.46
C THR A 22 4.31 25.17 -19.46
N SER A 23 5.51 24.60 -19.57
CA SER A 23 6.64 25.15 -20.34
C SER A 23 7.08 26.56 -19.93
N GLU A 24 6.78 26.96 -18.69
CA GLU A 24 7.11 28.29 -18.16
C GLU A 24 8.42 28.28 -17.35
N PRO A 25 9.22 29.36 -17.44
CA PRO A 25 10.46 29.49 -16.66
C PRO A 25 10.19 29.86 -15.19
N TYR A 26 10.75 29.08 -14.27
CA TYR A 26 10.58 29.22 -12.81
C TYR A 26 11.95 29.33 -12.12
N CYS A 27 12.01 30.17 -11.07
CA CYS A 27 13.12 30.13 -10.13
C CYS A 27 12.93 28.97 -9.12
N LYS A 28 14.00 28.61 -8.41
CA LYS A 28 14.01 27.46 -7.48
C LYS A 28 12.89 27.52 -6.43
N GLN A 29 12.71 28.67 -5.76
CA GLN A 29 11.69 28.81 -4.71
C GLN A 29 10.27 28.71 -5.27
N CYS A 30 9.97 29.47 -6.34
CA CYS A 30 8.63 29.45 -6.93
C CYS A 30 8.26 28.05 -7.44
N PHE A 31 9.26 27.26 -7.87
CA PHE A 31 9.03 25.87 -8.22
C PHE A 31 8.68 25.03 -6.99
N PHE A 32 9.41 25.16 -5.88
CA PHE A 32 9.09 24.45 -4.64
C PHE A 32 7.71 24.83 -4.10
N ASP A 33 7.40 26.12 -4.04
CA ASP A 33 6.10 26.61 -3.56
C ASP A 33 4.96 26.07 -4.45
N ALA A 34 5.14 26.08 -5.78
CA ALA A 34 4.15 25.53 -6.70
C ALA A 34 4.03 24.01 -6.58
N PHE A 35 5.14 23.29 -6.45
CA PHE A 35 5.18 21.84 -6.32
C PHE A 35 4.51 21.37 -5.02
N GLU A 36 4.85 21.98 -3.89
CA GLU A 36 4.26 21.69 -2.58
C GLU A 36 2.77 22.01 -2.56
N ARG A 37 2.36 23.15 -3.14
CA ARG A 37 0.95 23.53 -3.25
C ARG A 37 0.15 22.56 -4.12
N GLU A 38 0.66 22.13 -5.26
CA GLU A 38 -0.03 21.16 -6.13
C GLU A 38 -0.24 19.81 -5.42
N ILE A 39 0.73 19.38 -4.60
CA ILE A 39 0.60 18.17 -3.78
C ILE A 39 -0.47 18.36 -2.70
N HIS A 40 -0.46 19.51 -1.99
CA HIS A 40 -1.50 19.84 -1.01
C HIS A 40 -2.91 19.86 -1.64
N GLU A 41 -3.07 20.54 -2.78
CA GLU A 41 -4.33 20.60 -3.52
C GLU A 41 -4.82 19.21 -3.91
N THR A 42 -3.92 18.33 -4.36
CA THR A 42 -4.25 16.94 -4.70
C THR A 42 -4.69 16.15 -3.46
N ILE A 43 -3.97 16.27 -2.35
CA ILE A 43 -4.30 15.60 -1.08
C ILE A 43 -5.72 15.98 -0.62
N VAL A 44 -6.03 17.28 -0.63
CA VAL A 44 -7.31 17.80 -0.15
C VAL A 44 -8.44 17.43 -1.10
N LYS A 45 -8.24 17.60 -2.41
CA LYS A 45 -9.24 17.30 -3.44
C LYS A 45 -9.62 15.82 -3.45
N GLU A 46 -8.63 14.94 -3.41
CA GLU A 46 -8.84 13.48 -3.51
C GLU A 46 -9.09 12.83 -2.14
N GLN A 47 -9.10 13.62 -1.04
CA GLN A 47 -9.33 13.15 0.32
C GLN A 47 -8.46 11.94 0.69
N LEU A 48 -7.15 12.02 0.40
CA LEU A 48 -6.24 10.87 0.48
C LEU A 48 -6.09 10.27 1.88
N PHE A 49 -6.36 11.06 2.92
CA PHE A 49 -6.34 10.65 4.32
C PHE A 49 -7.23 11.55 5.16
N LYS A 50 -7.56 11.09 6.37
CA LYS A 50 -8.23 11.90 7.39
C LYS A 50 -7.21 12.51 8.35
N PRO A 51 -7.51 13.68 8.94
CA PRO A 51 -6.66 14.25 9.98
C PRO A 51 -6.45 13.27 11.14
N GLY A 52 -5.23 13.18 11.66
CA GLY A 52 -4.88 12.27 12.76
C GLY A 52 -4.55 10.83 12.36
N GLU A 53 -4.70 10.45 11.08
CA GLU A 53 -4.41 9.09 10.62
C GLU A 53 -2.90 8.74 10.65
N THR A 54 -2.62 7.46 10.82
CA THR A 54 -1.27 6.91 10.68
C THR A 54 -1.02 6.54 9.21
N ILE A 55 0.04 7.11 8.62
CA ILE A 55 0.38 6.89 7.22
C ILE A 55 1.77 6.24 7.12
N ALA A 56 1.80 5.07 6.50
CA ALA A 56 3.03 4.36 6.15
C ALA A 56 3.57 4.89 4.82
N VAL A 57 4.74 5.51 4.83
CA VAL A 57 5.45 5.97 3.63
C VAL A 57 6.44 4.90 3.20
N ALA A 58 6.19 4.28 2.05
CA ALA A 58 7.08 3.26 1.50
C ALA A 58 8.44 3.88 1.10
N ALA A 59 9.51 3.52 1.82
CA ALA A 59 10.85 4.08 1.65
C ALA A 59 11.78 3.05 0.99
N SER A 60 12.15 3.30 -0.27
CA SER A 60 13.08 2.45 -1.02
C SER A 60 14.53 2.96 -1.01
N GLY A 61 14.76 4.16 -0.49
CA GLY A 61 16.05 4.88 -0.60
C GLY A 61 16.22 5.64 -1.92
N GLY A 62 15.26 5.52 -2.85
CA GLY A 62 15.27 6.26 -4.10
C GLY A 62 14.81 7.71 -3.97
N LYS A 63 15.15 8.52 -4.97
CA LYS A 63 14.81 9.95 -5.05
C LYS A 63 13.31 10.22 -4.83
N ASP A 64 12.44 9.43 -5.45
CA ASP A 64 11.00 9.67 -5.45
C ASP A 64 10.40 9.42 -4.05
N SER A 65 10.77 8.32 -3.40
CA SER A 65 10.32 8.02 -2.04
C SER A 65 10.86 9.01 -1.01
N THR A 66 12.10 9.49 -1.19
CA THR A 66 12.72 10.46 -0.29
C THR A 66 12.04 11.83 -0.40
N VAL A 67 11.75 12.27 -1.63
CA VAL A 67 11.00 13.52 -1.86
C VAL A 67 9.59 13.41 -1.29
N LEU A 68 8.91 12.28 -1.48
CA LEU A 68 7.58 12.06 -0.91
C LEU A 68 7.58 12.14 0.62
N ALA A 69 8.53 11.46 1.28
CA ALA A 69 8.67 11.52 2.74
C ALA A 69 8.92 12.96 3.24
N HIS A 70 9.80 13.68 2.56
CA HIS A 70 10.11 15.07 2.90
C HIS A 70 8.89 15.99 2.74
N VAL A 71 8.22 15.95 1.59
CA VAL A 71 7.07 16.82 1.31
C VAL A 71 5.89 16.49 2.22
N LEU A 72 5.61 15.20 2.48
CA LEU A 72 4.55 14.83 3.41
C LEU A 72 4.82 15.34 4.82
N LYS A 73 6.07 15.25 5.33
CA LYS A 73 6.44 15.84 6.62
C LYS A 73 6.22 17.36 6.62
N LEU A 74 6.76 18.04 5.62
CA LEU A 74 6.67 19.50 5.48
C LEU A 74 5.21 19.99 5.42
N LEU A 75 4.37 19.33 4.61
CA LEU A 75 2.96 19.69 4.49
C LEU A 75 2.15 19.31 5.73
N ASN A 76 2.49 18.22 6.42
CA ASN A 76 1.86 17.83 7.68
C ASN A 76 2.06 18.90 8.75
N GLU A 77 3.28 19.46 8.86
CA GLU A 77 3.60 20.56 9.77
C GLU A 77 2.92 21.87 9.32
N ARG A 78 3.05 22.23 8.03
CA ARG A 78 2.55 23.50 7.49
C ARG A 78 1.02 23.61 7.53
N HIS A 79 0.32 22.54 7.20
CA HIS A 79 -1.16 22.53 7.12
C HIS A 79 -1.81 21.85 8.32
N SER A 80 -1.02 21.41 9.32
CA SER A 80 -1.50 20.81 10.55
C SER A 80 -2.45 19.61 10.31
N TYR A 81 -2.11 18.72 9.37
CA TYR A 81 -2.93 17.53 9.12
C TYR A 81 -2.98 16.57 10.33
N GLY A 82 -2.00 16.65 11.23
CA GLY A 82 -1.93 15.82 12.43
C GLY A 82 -1.58 14.36 12.16
N LEU A 83 -0.98 14.06 11.00
CA LEU A 83 -0.65 12.69 10.61
C LEU A 83 0.48 12.12 11.45
N LYS A 84 0.38 10.81 11.73
CA LYS A 84 1.49 10.01 12.27
C LYS A 84 2.21 9.34 11.11
N LEU A 85 3.28 9.97 10.64
CA LEU A 85 4.07 9.46 9.51
C LEU A 85 5.08 8.41 9.98
N VAL A 86 5.11 7.26 9.32
CA VAL A 86 6.07 6.18 9.58
C VAL A 86 6.69 5.72 8.28
N LEU A 87 8.02 5.61 8.22
CA LEU A 87 8.73 5.04 7.09
C LEU A 87 8.61 3.51 7.14
N LEU A 88 8.23 2.90 6.03
CA LEU A 88 8.17 1.45 5.86
C LEU A 88 9.11 1.03 4.73
N SER A 89 10.15 0.29 5.06
CA SER A 89 11.07 -0.29 4.09
C SER A 89 10.94 -1.80 4.09
N ILE A 90 11.10 -2.39 2.92
CA ILE A 90 11.11 -3.83 2.74
C ILE A 90 12.54 -4.21 2.45
N ASP A 91 13.07 -5.26 3.07
CA ASP A 91 14.30 -5.95 2.68
C ASP A 91 13.94 -7.26 1.96
N GLU A 92 14.59 -7.53 0.85
CA GLU A 92 14.32 -8.62 -0.08
C GLU A 92 15.42 -9.67 0.07
N GLY A 93 16.52 -9.34 0.76
CA GLY A 93 17.69 -10.20 0.88
C GLY A 93 18.37 -10.43 -0.46
N ILE A 94 18.60 -9.35 -1.21
CA ILE A 94 19.44 -9.35 -2.43
C ILE A 94 20.84 -8.92 -2.01
N THR A 95 21.78 -9.87 -1.99
CA THR A 95 23.15 -9.63 -1.54
C THR A 95 23.85 -8.58 -2.42
N GLY A 96 24.48 -7.58 -1.80
CA GLY A 96 25.33 -6.60 -2.47
C GLY A 96 24.63 -5.48 -3.25
N TYR A 97 23.30 -5.47 -3.33
CA TYR A 97 22.52 -4.35 -3.92
C TYR A 97 21.86 -3.47 -2.86
N ARG A 98 21.56 -4.04 -1.68
CA ARG A 98 20.65 -3.40 -0.73
C ARG A 98 21.30 -2.72 0.46
N ASP A 99 22.58 -2.99 0.71
CA ASP A 99 23.33 -2.40 1.81
C ASP A 99 23.32 -0.85 1.73
N ASP A 100 23.65 -0.29 0.55
CA ASP A 100 23.62 1.17 0.31
C ASP A 100 22.21 1.79 0.41
N SER A 101 21.18 1.04 0.00
CA SER A 101 19.80 1.54 0.02
C SER A 101 19.24 1.59 1.45
N LEU A 102 19.59 0.62 2.31
CA LEU A 102 19.20 0.60 3.72
C LEU A 102 19.92 1.70 4.51
N GLU A 103 21.18 1.98 4.21
CA GLU A 103 21.89 3.12 4.79
C GLU A 103 21.21 4.45 4.45
N THR A 104 20.79 4.61 3.19
CA THR A 104 20.04 5.82 2.77
C THR A 104 18.72 5.95 3.51
N VAL A 105 17.99 4.85 3.71
CA VAL A 105 16.72 4.87 4.46
C VAL A 105 16.93 5.17 5.94
N LYS A 106 18.01 4.66 6.56
CA LYS A 106 18.41 5.03 7.93
C LYS A 106 18.80 6.50 8.06
N ARG A 107 19.52 7.04 7.07
CA ARG A 107 19.82 8.48 7.01
C ARG A 107 18.53 9.30 6.91
N ASN A 108 17.58 8.89 6.07
CA ASN A 108 16.28 9.56 5.96
C ASN A 108 15.51 9.54 7.29
N GLN A 109 15.51 8.40 8.00
CA GLN A 109 14.91 8.30 9.33
C GLN A 109 15.50 9.35 10.28
N GLN A 110 16.82 9.50 10.32
CA GLN A 110 17.50 10.47 11.18
C GLN A 110 17.22 11.91 10.76
N GLN A 111 17.33 12.20 9.46
CA GLN A 111 17.14 13.55 8.91
C GLN A 111 15.71 14.06 9.09
N TYR A 112 14.73 13.18 8.93
CA TYR A 112 13.32 13.54 9.04
C TYR A 112 12.72 13.19 10.41
N GLU A 113 13.48 12.59 11.33
CA GLU A 113 13.02 12.17 12.67
C GLU A 113 11.71 11.38 12.63
N LEU A 114 11.54 10.56 11.58
CA LEU A 114 10.35 9.72 11.40
C LEU A 114 10.68 8.29 11.88
N PRO A 115 9.75 7.59 12.55
CA PRO A 115 9.92 6.17 12.85
C PRO A 115 10.16 5.36 11.57
N LEU A 116 11.00 4.34 11.65
CA LEU A 116 11.32 3.46 10.53
C LEU A 116 11.06 2.00 10.92
N ILE A 117 10.28 1.31 10.10
CA ILE A 117 10.08 -0.13 10.16
C ILE A 117 10.72 -0.76 8.93
N ILE A 118 11.55 -1.77 9.15
CA ILE A 118 12.12 -2.60 8.09
C ILE A 118 11.55 -4.00 8.24
N LEU A 119 10.99 -4.55 7.16
CA LEU A 119 10.49 -5.93 7.13
C LEU A 119 11.27 -6.73 6.10
N THR A 120 11.68 -7.94 6.43
CA THR A 120 12.42 -8.79 5.49
C THR A 120 11.52 -9.83 4.82
N TYR A 121 11.84 -10.24 3.59
CA TYR A 121 11.17 -11.37 2.95
C TYR A 121 11.37 -12.66 3.72
N LYS A 122 12.52 -12.82 4.38
CA LYS A 122 12.81 -13.98 5.22
C LYS A 122 11.81 -14.10 6.36
N GLU A 123 11.51 -13.00 7.05
CA GLU A 123 10.50 -12.96 8.12
C GLU A 123 9.08 -13.15 7.59
N LEU A 124 8.75 -12.57 6.44
CA LEU A 124 7.38 -12.57 5.91
C LEU A 124 6.99 -13.87 5.20
N TYR A 125 7.95 -14.53 4.57
CA TYR A 125 7.69 -15.64 3.65
C TYR A 125 8.58 -16.86 3.92
N GLY A 126 9.61 -16.75 4.76
CA GLY A 126 10.61 -17.80 4.99
C GLY A 126 11.71 -17.88 3.93
N TRP A 127 11.66 -17.02 2.90
CA TRP A 127 12.56 -17.03 1.75
C TRP A 127 13.11 -15.63 1.47
N SER A 128 14.37 -15.51 1.09
CA SER A 128 14.92 -14.29 0.45
C SER A 128 14.77 -14.34 -1.08
N MET A 129 14.94 -13.21 -1.74
CA MET A 129 15.00 -13.16 -3.21
C MET A 129 16.16 -14.00 -3.74
N ASP A 130 17.34 -13.97 -3.11
CA ASP A 130 18.46 -14.80 -3.53
C ASP A 130 18.16 -16.29 -3.43
N GLU A 131 17.42 -16.73 -2.40
CA GLU A 131 16.96 -18.12 -2.26
C GLU A 131 15.91 -18.48 -3.33
N ILE A 132 14.99 -17.56 -3.63
CA ILE A 132 14.00 -17.74 -4.72
C ILE A 132 14.71 -17.86 -6.07
N VAL A 133 15.71 -17.02 -6.36
CA VAL A 133 16.48 -17.09 -7.61
C VAL A 133 17.25 -18.41 -7.70
N LYS A 134 17.83 -18.89 -6.60
CA LYS A 134 18.52 -20.19 -6.56
C LYS A 134 17.57 -21.36 -6.86
N ALA A 135 16.33 -21.30 -6.36
CA ALA A 135 15.35 -22.36 -6.53
C ALA A 135 14.64 -22.33 -7.91
N VAL A 136 14.32 -21.14 -8.42
CA VAL A 136 13.43 -20.96 -9.60
C VAL A 136 14.21 -20.54 -10.86
N GLY A 137 15.45 -20.07 -10.72
CA GLY A 137 16.27 -19.54 -11.79
C GLY A 137 16.12 -18.03 -12.00
N ARG A 138 16.76 -17.49 -13.05
CA ARG A 138 16.86 -16.04 -13.30
C ARG A 138 15.67 -15.40 -14.05
N LYS A 139 14.71 -16.20 -14.51
CA LYS A 139 13.59 -15.72 -15.35
C LYS A 139 12.44 -15.20 -14.48
N ASN A 140 11.92 -14.01 -14.82
CA ASN A 140 10.76 -13.37 -14.18
C ASN A 140 10.94 -12.90 -12.72
N ASN A 141 12.18 -12.78 -12.22
CA ASN A 141 12.46 -12.40 -10.84
C ASN A 141 11.94 -11.02 -10.43
N CYS A 142 11.95 -10.05 -11.35
CA CYS A 142 11.36 -8.73 -11.11
C CYS A 142 9.83 -8.81 -10.93
N THR A 143 9.16 -9.72 -11.65
CA THR A 143 7.72 -9.94 -11.50
C THR A 143 7.40 -10.51 -10.12
N PHE A 144 8.19 -11.50 -9.66
CA PHE A 144 8.05 -12.06 -8.32
C PHE A 144 8.34 -11.04 -7.24
N CYS A 145 9.46 -10.32 -7.37
CA CYS A 145 9.83 -9.27 -6.44
C CYS A 145 8.73 -8.20 -6.33
N GLY A 146 8.14 -7.76 -7.44
CA GLY A 146 7.05 -6.78 -7.41
C GLY A 146 5.79 -7.27 -6.67
N VAL A 147 5.38 -8.52 -6.87
CA VAL A 147 4.21 -9.10 -6.18
C VAL A 147 4.49 -9.25 -4.68
N PHE A 148 5.64 -9.81 -4.31
CA PHE A 148 6.01 -9.98 -2.90
C PHE A 148 6.22 -8.64 -2.19
N ARG A 149 6.76 -7.64 -2.89
CA ARG A 149 6.99 -6.30 -2.32
C ARG A 149 5.67 -5.61 -2.01
N ARG A 150 4.68 -5.72 -2.90
CA ARG A 150 3.34 -5.18 -2.65
C ARG A 150 2.67 -5.84 -1.44
N GLN A 151 2.73 -7.17 -1.35
CA GLN A 151 2.21 -7.90 -0.19
C GLN A 151 2.98 -7.57 1.10
N ALA A 152 4.28 -7.35 1.02
CA ALA A 152 5.11 -7.00 2.16
C ALA A 152 4.78 -5.60 2.69
N LEU A 153 4.58 -4.63 1.79
CA LEU A 153 4.13 -3.29 2.15
C LEU A 153 2.74 -3.31 2.79
N ASP A 154 1.82 -4.11 2.25
CA ASP A 154 0.48 -4.27 2.82
C ASP A 154 0.53 -4.84 4.23
N ARG A 155 1.24 -5.96 4.43
CA ARG A 155 1.46 -6.55 5.76
C ARG A 155 2.16 -5.59 6.72
N GLY A 156 3.12 -4.79 6.25
CA GLY A 156 3.77 -3.78 7.08
C GLY A 156 2.86 -2.63 7.47
N ALA A 157 1.99 -2.19 6.56
CA ALA A 157 0.92 -1.24 6.88
C ALA A 157 -0.07 -1.86 7.89
N MET A 158 -0.37 -3.16 7.80
CA MET A 158 -1.22 -3.83 8.78
C MET A 158 -0.61 -3.87 10.18
N LYS A 159 0.69 -4.15 10.30
CA LYS A 159 1.40 -4.10 11.58
C LYS A 159 1.38 -2.70 12.22
N LEU A 160 1.38 -1.65 11.39
CA LEU A 160 1.17 -0.27 11.84
C LEU A 160 -0.28 0.01 12.26
N SER A 161 -1.22 -0.73 11.67
CA SER A 161 -2.67 -0.59 11.88
C SER A 161 -3.20 -1.39 13.08
N ASP A 162 -2.40 -2.28 13.69
CA ASP A 162 -2.69 -2.87 15.01
C ASP A 162 -2.70 -1.83 16.15
N LEU A 163 -2.58 -0.53 15.81
CA LEU A 163 -2.91 0.61 16.66
C LEU A 163 -4.29 1.24 16.43
N SER A 164 -5.01 0.88 15.34
CA SER A 164 -6.47 1.03 15.15
C SER A 164 -6.86 0.99 13.65
N SER A 165 -7.82 0.11 13.29
CA SER A 165 -8.84 0.31 12.24
C SER A 165 -8.66 -0.17 10.77
N ILE A 166 -8.12 -1.36 10.50
CA ILE A 166 -8.44 -2.04 9.21
C ILE A 166 -9.93 -2.41 9.12
N SER A 167 -10.56 -2.64 10.28
CA SER A 167 -12.01 -2.83 10.41
C SER A 167 -12.82 -1.74 9.69
N ASP A 168 -12.33 -0.50 9.67
CA ASP A 168 -13.07 0.65 9.15
C ASP A 168 -12.96 0.78 7.61
N ARG A 169 -12.13 -0.03 6.97
CA ARG A 169 -12.03 -0.15 5.51
C ARG A 169 -12.81 -1.33 4.95
N CYS A 170 -13.54 -2.06 5.80
CA CYS A 170 -14.41 -3.14 5.36
C CYS A 170 -15.66 -2.54 4.68
N ILE A 171 -15.79 -2.78 3.38
CA ILE A 171 -16.90 -2.21 2.59
C ILE A 171 -18.14 -3.09 2.67
N ALA A 172 -17.95 -4.40 2.71
CA ALA A 172 -19.03 -5.38 2.84
C ALA A 172 -18.49 -6.70 3.38
N ARG A 173 -19.33 -7.41 4.13
CA ARG A 173 -19.11 -8.81 4.51
C ARG A 173 -20.24 -9.65 3.93
N VAL A 174 -19.88 -10.76 3.30
CA VAL A 174 -20.85 -11.67 2.68
C VAL A 174 -20.70 -13.03 3.33
N LEU A 175 -21.79 -13.57 3.85
CA LEU A 175 -21.85 -14.94 4.34
C LEU A 175 -22.19 -15.88 3.17
N LEU A 176 -21.32 -16.86 2.93
CA LEU A 176 -21.55 -17.88 1.92
C LEU A 176 -21.90 -19.20 2.60
N GLU A 177 -23.18 -19.57 2.62
CA GLU A 177 -23.64 -20.86 3.15
C GLU A 177 -23.20 -22.03 2.25
N PRO A 178 -23.20 -23.28 2.74
CA PRO A 178 -22.95 -24.45 1.91
C PRO A 178 -23.77 -24.42 0.62
N ARG A 179 -23.16 -24.78 -0.51
CA ARG A 179 -23.78 -24.76 -1.86
C ARG A 179 -24.11 -23.37 -2.42
N SER A 180 -23.60 -22.29 -1.82
CA SER A 180 -23.65 -20.95 -2.41
C SER A 180 -22.73 -20.82 -3.63
N LEU A 181 -23.19 -20.11 -4.67
CA LEU A 181 -22.36 -19.63 -5.78
C LEU A 181 -22.07 -18.14 -5.57
N PHE A 182 -20.79 -17.78 -5.53
CA PHE A 182 -20.36 -16.38 -5.43
C PHE A 182 -19.59 -15.98 -6.68
N ILE A 183 -20.05 -14.91 -7.33
CA ILE A 183 -19.46 -14.38 -8.55
C ILE A 183 -18.99 -12.95 -8.27
N VAL A 184 -17.72 -12.68 -8.51
CA VAL A 184 -17.12 -11.34 -8.42
C VAL A 184 -16.62 -10.93 -9.79
N LYS A 185 -16.96 -9.71 -10.23
CA LYS A 185 -16.60 -9.16 -11.55
C LYS A 185 -16.18 -7.70 -11.44
N ASP A 186 -15.61 -7.19 -12.52
CA ASP A 186 -15.34 -5.78 -12.76
C ASP A 186 -14.56 -5.12 -11.60
N ASP A 187 -15.07 -4.01 -11.08
CA ASP A 187 -14.40 -3.24 -10.05
C ASP A 187 -14.22 -4.03 -8.76
N MET A 188 -15.23 -4.81 -8.36
CA MET A 188 -15.15 -5.67 -7.17
C MET A 188 -13.96 -6.61 -7.25
N TYR A 189 -13.69 -7.21 -8.40
CA TYR A 189 -12.57 -8.14 -8.57
C TYR A 189 -11.22 -7.43 -8.73
N SER A 190 -11.21 -6.25 -9.35
CA SER A 190 -9.99 -5.59 -9.82
C SER A 190 -9.41 -4.58 -8.82
N TYR A 191 -10.27 -3.88 -8.10
CA TYR A 191 -9.89 -2.77 -7.22
C TYR A 191 -10.05 -3.07 -5.73
N TYR A 192 -10.91 -4.04 -5.38
CA TYR A 192 -11.12 -4.40 -3.98
C TYR A 192 -10.30 -5.62 -3.59
N MET A 193 -9.74 -5.58 -2.38
CA MET A 193 -8.98 -6.71 -1.85
C MET A 193 -9.91 -7.80 -1.34
N HIS A 194 -9.64 -9.04 -1.72
CA HIS A 194 -10.33 -10.23 -1.21
C HIS A 194 -9.35 -11.03 -0.36
N GLY A 195 -9.41 -10.83 0.95
CA GLY A 195 -8.59 -11.53 1.92
C GLY A 195 -9.35 -12.69 2.57
N ILE A 196 -8.61 -13.71 3.00
CA ILE A 196 -9.09 -14.70 3.96
C ILE A 196 -8.42 -14.36 5.29
N ASN A 197 -9.21 -13.91 6.26
CA ASN A 197 -8.73 -13.72 7.63
C ASN A 197 -8.87 -15.03 8.41
N GLU A 198 -7.88 -15.34 9.23
CA GLU A 198 -7.88 -16.50 10.12
C GLU A 198 -8.68 -16.19 11.40
N TYR A 199 -9.99 -16.42 11.33
CA TYR A 199 -10.88 -16.40 12.50
C TYR A 199 -11.32 -17.81 12.83
N GLN A 200 -11.50 -18.11 14.12
CA GLN A 200 -12.10 -19.36 14.58
C GLN A 200 -13.62 -19.29 14.58
N ASP A 201 -14.17 -18.09 14.82
CA ASP A 201 -15.60 -17.86 14.94
C ASP A 201 -16.01 -16.60 14.17
N ASP A 202 -17.13 -16.67 13.46
CA ASP A 202 -17.74 -15.54 12.77
C ASP A 202 -18.97 -15.05 13.54
N LYS A 203 -19.00 -13.76 13.90
CA LYS A 203 -20.21 -13.10 14.44
C LYS A 203 -21.11 -12.66 13.29
N ILE A 204 -22.37 -13.08 13.36
CA ILE A 204 -23.34 -12.94 12.29
C ILE A 204 -24.57 -12.25 12.85
N ASN A 205 -24.95 -11.16 12.20
CA ASN A 205 -26.21 -10.49 12.39
C ASN A 205 -26.52 -9.67 11.12
N ARG A 206 -27.71 -9.06 11.11
CA ARG A 206 -28.19 -8.24 10.00
C ARG A 206 -27.36 -6.99 9.72
N THR A 207 -26.65 -6.44 10.72
CA THR A 207 -25.85 -5.21 10.56
C THR A 207 -24.45 -5.49 10.05
N ILE A 208 -23.90 -6.67 10.33
CA ILE A 208 -22.54 -7.08 9.94
C ILE A 208 -22.53 -7.72 8.54
N ILE A 209 -23.53 -8.55 8.22
CA ILE A 209 -23.55 -9.33 6.97
C ILE A 209 -24.47 -8.69 5.93
N SER A 210 -23.88 -8.25 4.82
CA SER A 210 -24.57 -7.51 3.75
C SER A 210 -25.63 -8.33 3.02
N ASN A 211 -25.49 -9.66 2.97
CA ASN A 211 -26.47 -10.56 2.34
C ASN A 211 -27.34 -11.33 3.35
N PHE A 212 -27.48 -10.84 4.58
CA PHE A 212 -28.19 -11.54 5.66
C PHE A 212 -29.62 -11.96 5.27
N ASP A 213 -30.34 -11.10 4.54
CA ASP A 213 -31.70 -11.38 4.05
C ASP A 213 -31.78 -12.52 3.02
N ARG A 214 -30.66 -12.86 2.40
CA ARG A 214 -30.54 -13.95 1.44
C ARG A 214 -30.07 -15.25 2.09
N CYS A 215 -29.75 -15.23 3.38
CA CYS A 215 -29.36 -16.43 4.11
C CYS A 215 -30.57 -17.33 4.41
N SER A 216 -30.30 -18.58 4.75
CA SER A 216 -31.32 -19.54 5.19
C SER A 216 -32.05 -19.06 6.45
N ASP A 217 -33.24 -19.60 6.69
CA ASP A 217 -34.03 -19.28 7.88
C ASP A 217 -33.30 -19.71 9.16
N GLU A 218 -32.44 -20.73 9.12
CA GLU A 218 -31.59 -21.14 10.24
C GLU A 218 -30.69 -19.99 10.74
N ILE A 219 -30.18 -19.18 9.81
CA ILE A 219 -29.37 -18.00 10.09
C ILE A 219 -30.26 -16.80 10.47
N LYS A 220 -31.34 -16.57 9.73
CA LYS A 220 -32.19 -15.38 9.91
C LYS A 220 -33.04 -15.42 11.19
N ASN A 221 -33.35 -16.60 11.72
CA ASN A 221 -34.19 -16.77 12.92
C ASN A 221 -33.45 -16.42 14.23
N ARG A 222 -32.17 -16.04 14.17
CA ARG A 222 -31.38 -15.60 15.31
C ARG A 222 -30.91 -14.17 15.08
N GLU A 223 -31.17 -13.27 16.01
CA GLU A 223 -30.73 -11.86 15.90
C GLU A 223 -29.21 -11.72 15.93
N GLU A 224 -28.54 -12.56 16.71
CA GLU A 224 -27.08 -12.68 16.74
C GLU A 224 -26.68 -14.15 16.84
N GLN A 225 -25.72 -14.55 16.01
CA GLN A 225 -25.19 -15.90 15.99
C GLN A 225 -23.68 -15.89 15.90
N ILE A 226 -23.04 -16.83 16.60
CA ILE A 226 -21.64 -17.16 16.46
C ILE A 226 -21.56 -18.45 15.65
N LEU A 227 -20.92 -18.41 14.49
CA LEU A 227 -20.61 -19.60 13.69
C LEU A 227 -19.14 -19.98 13.86
N THR A 228 -18.90 -21.12 14.50
CA THR A 228 -17.56 -21.71 14.56
C THR A 228 -17.18 -22.28 13.21
N ARG A 229 -16.00 -21.87 12.73
CA ARG A 229 -15.47 -22.33 11.45
C ARG A 229 -15.15 -23.81 11.52
N LYS A 230 -15.68 -24.55 10.56
CA LYS A 230 -15.36 -25.95 10.31
C LYS A 230 -14.64 -26.08 8.98
N THR A 231 -13.95 -27.19 8.78
CA THR A 231 -13.34 -27.52 7.48
C THR A 231 -14.41 -27.44 6.38
N ARG A 232 -14.15 -26.62 5.37
CA ARG A 232 -15.03 -26.43 4.23
C ARG A 232 -14.28 -26.69 2.93
N ILE A 233 -14.95 -27.34 1.99
CA ILE A 233 -14.47 -27.50 0.63
C ILE A 233 -15.15 -26.43 -0.23
N SER A 234 -14.34 -25.59 -0.89
CA SER A 234 -14.81 -24.59 -1.84
C SER A 234 -14.09 -24.76 -3.17
N LEU A 235 -14.85 -24.79 -4.28
CA LEU A 235 -14.28 -24.72 -5.62
C LEU A 235 -14.23 -23.27 -6.07
N THR A 236 -13.03 -22.78 -6.41
CA THR A 236 -12.86 -21.42 -6.95
C THR A 236 -12.37 -21.51 -8.39
N ILE A 237 -13.12 -20.91 -9.31
CA ILE A 237 -12.72 -20.79 -10.72
C ILE A 237 -12.40 -19.32 -10.96
N ARG A 238 -11.18 -19.05 -11.42
CA ARG A 238 -10.75 -17.69 -11.83
C ARG A 238 -10.39 -17.72 -13.31
N ARG A 239 -11.07 -16.89 -14.10
CA ARG A 239 -10.64 -16.62 -15.47
C ARG A 239 -9.59 -15.53 -15.43
N VAL A 240 -8.33 -15.94 -15.48
CA VAL A 240 -7.19 -15.01 -15.47
C VAL A 240 -6.64 -14.99 -16.90
N GLU A 241 -6.83 -13.87 -17.60
CA GLU A 241 -6.44 -13.75 -19.02
C GLU A 241 -4.91 -13.88 -19.23
N LYS A 242 -4.12 -13.53 -18.21
CA LYS A 242 -2.66 -13.69 -18.20
C LYS A 242 -2.19 -14.28 -16.88
N THR A 243 -1.79 -15.55 -16.88
CA THR A 243 -1.18 -16.22 -15.73
C THR A 243 0.31 -16.45 -15.95
N SER A 244 1.13 -16.16 -14.93
CA SER A 244 2.52 -16.65 -14.90
C SER A 244 2.51 -18.17 -14.65
N LYS A 245 3.15 -18.95 -15.53
CA LYS A 245 3.18 -20.43 -15.49
C LYS A 245 4.18 -20.97 -14.47
N LEU A 246 4.15 -20.53 -13.21
CA LEU A 246 5.02 -21.10 -12.18
C LEU A 246 4.24 -22.03 -11.25
N GLN A 247 4.69 -23.29 -11.12
CA GLN A 247 4.17 -24.23 -10.14
C GLN A 247 4.81 -23.94 -8.77
N ILE A 248 4.08 -23.22 -7.91
CA ILE A 248 4.48 -22.91 -6.53
C ILE A 248 4.63 -24.18 -5.66
N GLY A 249 4.17 -25.35 -6.13
CA GLY A 249 4.32 -26.63 -5.45
C GLY A 249 5.76 -27.07 -5.19
N MET A 250 6.75 -26.51 -5.89
CA MET A 250 8.18 -26.76 -5.61
C MET A 250 8.74 -25.95 -4.43
N LEU A 251 7.98 -25.01 -3.86
CA LEU A 251 8.41 -24.14 -2.74
C LEU A 251 7.90 -24.62 -1.37
N ARG A 252 7.15 -25.73 -1.31
CA ARG A 252 6.81 -26.41 -0.05
C ARG A 252 7.85 -27.50 0.23
N LYS A 253 8.74 -27.25 1.19
CA LYS A 253 9.32 -28.28 2.05
C LYS A 253 8.79 -28.05 3.45
#